data_AF-A0A7Y2K5V9-F1
#
_entry.id   AF-A0A7Y2K5V9-F1
#
_cell.length_a   1.000
_cell.length_b   1.000
_cell.length_c   1.000
_cell.angle_alpha   90.00
_cell.angle_beta   90.00
_cell.angle_gamma   90.00
#
_symmetry.space_group_name_H-M   'P 1'
#
loop_
_entity.id
_entity.type
_entity.pdbx_description
1 polymer ?
#
loop_
_entity_poly.entity_id
_entity_poly.type
_entity_poly.pdbx_seq_one_letter_code
_entity_poly.pdbx_strand_id
1 'polypeptide(L)'
;MNGFAGDPISDGMSFVFNSIYDKDPDVISRFDPMFADSIFQYLSGPKVGGLRVETVDYRVVYLAFSFEQIPTEEERDTLMNRTMNWLLDGTTSVGNNDLIVRSFNLEQNYPNPFNPSTTISYSLAADENVSLKVYDIMGREIAELVNEDQVAGTYSIDFDASLLASGMYFYKISAGNFVSTKKMVLLK
;
A
#
# COMPACT_ATOMS: atom_id res chain seq x y z
N MET A 1 6.77 -2.11 31.03
CA MET A 1 6.16 -2.97 30.00
C MET A 1 7.26 -3.84 29.45
N ASN A 2 7.03 -5.14 29.31
CA ASN A 2 7.96 -6.09 28.73
C ASN A 2 7.34 -6.73 27.49
N GLY A 3 8.04 -6.65 26.37
CA GLY A 3 7.72 -7.36 25.15
C GLY A 3 8.14 -8.82 25.23
N PHE A 4 7.50 -9.69 24.44
CA PHE A 4 7.91 -11.09 24.35
C PHE A 4 9.06 -11.21 23.34
N ALA A 5 10.13 -11.92 23.72
CA ALA A 5 11.27 -12.11 22.83
C ALA A 5 10.88 -12.99 21.62
N GLY A 6 11.30 -12.61 20.41
CA GLY A 6 10.99 -13.33 19.17
C GLY A 6 9.59 -13.08 18.60
N ASP A 7 8.76 -12.26 19.26
CA ASP A 7 7.51 -11.79 18.67
C ASP A 7 7.79 -10.67 17.64
N PRO A 8 7.17 -10.69 16.45
CA PRO A 8 7.51 -9.77 15.35
C PRO A 8 7.27 -8.29 15.65
N ILE A 9 6.43 -7.96 16.65
CA ILE A 9 6.12 -6.58 17.02
C ILE A 9 6.96 -6.15 18.22
N SER A 10 6.87 -6.92 19.30
CA SER A 10 7.42 -6.53 20.58
C SER A 10 8.88 -6.92 20.77
N ASP A 11 9.33 -8.04 20.20
CA ASP A 11 10.72 -8.55 20.18
C ASP A 11 11.57 -8.10 21.39
N GLY A 12 11.11 -8.42 22.60
CA GLY A 12 11.83 -8.15 23.85
C GLY A 12 11.96 -6.67 24.27
N MET A 13 11.30 -5.73 23.59
CA MET A 13 11.28 -4.31 23.95
C MET A 13 10.82 -4.12 25.40
N SER A 14 11.51 -3.28 26.16
CA SER A 14 11.16 -3.00 27.56
C SER A 14 11.25 -1.52 27.86
N PHE A 15 10.17 -0.95 28.39
CA PHE A 15 10.09 0.46 28.74
C PHE A 15 9.22 0.70 29.97
N VAL A 16 9.46 1.79 30.70
CA VAL A 16 8.65 2.21 31.83
C VAL A 16 7.84 3.42 31.41
N PHE A 17 6.51 3.38 31.57
CA PHE A 17 5.66 4.49 31.11
C PHE A 17 6.06 5.85 31.68
N ASN A 18 5.91 6.88 30.86
CA ASN A 18 6.03 8.27 31.26
C ASN A 18 5.15 8.56 32.48
N SER A 19 5.75 9.15 33.52
CA SER A 19 5.09 9.39 34.81
C SER A 19 4.02 10.48 34.79
N ILE A 20 3.85 11.16 33.65
CA ILE A 20 2.90 12.26 33.45
C ILE A 20 1.50 11.78 33.04
N TYR A 21 1.34 10.50 32.70
CA TYR A 21 0.06 9.89 32.35
C TYR A 21 -0.41 8.93 33.45
N ASP A 22 -1.72 8.73 33.54
CA ASP A 22 -2.30 7.76 34.45
C ASP A 22 -1.72 6.36 34.18
N LYS A 23 -1.28 5.69 35.25
CA LYS A 23 -0.58 4.40 35.19
C LYS A 23 -1.53 3.22 35.40
N ASP A 24 -2.82 3.43 35.16
CA ASP A 24 -3.85 2.40 35.12
C ASP A 24 -4.15 2.01 33.66
N PRO A 25 -3.26 1.24 33.02
CA PRO A 25 -3.46 0.81 31.66
C PRO A 25 -4.48 -0.34 31.64
N ASP A 26 -5.29 -0.37 30.59
CA ASP A 26 -6.34 -1.37 30.46
C ASP A 26 -5.75 -2.79 30.49
N VAL A 27 -6.55 -3.74 30.98
CA VAL A 27 -6.16 -5.14 31.04
C VAL A 27 -6.95 -5.90 29.99
N ILE A 28 -6.21 -6.55 29.11
CA ILE A 28 -6.79 -7.40 28.06
C ILE A 28 -6.51 -8.87 28.32
N SER A 29 -7.43 -9.71 27.85
CA SER A 29 -7.30 -11.16 27.87
C SER A 29 -7.50 -11.71 26.47
N ARG A 30 -6.82 -12.82 26.16
CA ARG A 30 -6.98 -13.52 24.88
C ARG A 30 -8.40 -14.11 24.86
N PHE A 31 -9.25 -13.66 23.92
CA PHE A 31 -10.57 -14.26 23.74
C PHE A 31 -10.46 -15.65 23.10
N ASP A 32 -9.57 -15.81 22.10
CA ASP A 32 -9.24 -17.08 21.46
C ASP A 32 -7.71 -17.22 21.29
N PRO A 33 -7.05 -18.16 21.99
CA PRO A 33 -5.60 -18.36 21.89
C PRO A 33 -5.15 -18.96 20.55
N MET A 34 -6.06 -19.45 19.71
CA MET A 34 -5.73 -20.02 18.40
C MET A 34 -5.29 -18.93 17.39
N PHE A 35 -5.77 -17.70 17.56
CA PHE A 35 -5.53 -16.60 16.61
C PHE A 35 -4.91 -15.35 17.25
N ALA A 36 -5.01 -15.19 18.56
CA ALA A 36 -4.52 -14.02 19.26
C ALA A 36 -3.25 -14.37 20.04
N ASP A 37 -2.15 -13.64 19.86
CA ASP A 37 -0.92 -13.75 20.66
C ASP A 37 -0.70 -12.50 21.53
N SER A 38 -0.15 -12.71 22.72
CA SER A 38 0.25 -11.60 23.60
C SER A 38 1.58 -11.02 23.13
N ILE A 39 1.62 -9.69 23.01
CA ILE A 39 2.83 -8.96 22.57
C ILE A 39 3.46 -8.15 23.69
N PHE A 40 2.71 -7.78 24.74
CA PHE A 40 3.28 -7.06 25.88
C PHE A 40 2.71 -7.52 27.22
N GLN A 41 3.53 -7.49 28.27
CA GLN A 41 3.18 -7.80 29.64
C GLN A 41 3.58 -6.67 30.59
N TYR A 42 2.74 -6.36 31.58
CA TYR A 42 3.11 -5.38 32.61
C TYR A 42 4.19 -5.93 33.55
N LEU A 43 5.08 -5.03 34.00
CA LEU A 43 6.20 -5.37 34.90
C LEU A 43 5.74 -6.00 36.22
N SER A 44 4.54 -5.66 36.68
CA SER A 44 3.96 -6.11 37.94
C SER A 44 3.22 -7.46 37.86
N GLY A 45 3.30 -8.18 36.74
CA GLY A 45 2.72 -9.52 36.57
C GLY A 45 1.33 -9.51 35.92
N PRO A 46 0.70 -10.69 35.81
CA PRO A 46 0.53 -11.46 34.56
C PRO A 46 -0.31 -10.77 33.47
N LYS A 47 -0.86 -9.60 33.77
CA LYS A 47 -1.69 -8.77 32.91
C LYS A 47 -0.96 -8.47 31.61
N VAL A 48 -1.70 -8.61 30.51
CA VAL A 48 -1.23 -8.36 29.15
C VAL A 48 -1.56 -6.92 28.80
N GLY A 49 -0.59 -6.22 28.22
CA GLY A 49 -0.72 -4.83 27.77
C GLY A 49 -0.85 -4.68 26.25
N GLY A 50 -0.72 -5.77 25.50
CA GLY A 50 -0.94 -5.76 24.05
C GLY A 50 -1.21 -7.16 23.49
N LEU A 51 -2.04 -7.21 22.44
CA LEU A 51 -2.37 -8.42 21.69
C LEU A 51 -2.20 -8.16 20.20
N ARG A 52 -1.79 -9.19 19.45
CA ARG A 52 -1.95 -9.25 18.01
C ARG A 52 -2.86 -10.42 17.64
N VAL A 53 -3.70 -10.25 16.64
CA VAL A 53 -4.63 -11.27 16.14
C VAL A 53 -4.41 -11.45 14.66
N GLU A 54 -4.26 -12.70 14.22
CA GLU A 54 -4.13 -13.04 12.81
C GLU A 54 -5.15 -14.11 12.43
N THR A 55 -5.95 -13.80 11.42
CA THR A 55 -6.91 -14.71 10.80
C THR A 55 -6.66 -14.74 9.29
N VAL A 56 -7.43 -15.55 8.58
CA VAL A 56 -7.40 -15.58 7.10
C VAL A 56 -7.87 -14.27 6.46
N ASP A 57 -8.73 -13.50 7.14
CA ASP A 57 -9.39 -12.31 6.57
C ASP A 57 -8.81 -11.00 7.10
N TYR A 58 -8.26 -11.00 8.31
CA TYR A 58 -7.81 -9.78 8.97
C TYR A 58 -6.67 -10.00 9.96
N ARG A 59 -5.93 -8.90 10.18
CA ARG A 59 -4.97 -8.74 11.27
C ARG A 59 -5.35 -7.56 12.15
N VAL A 60 -5.16 -7.70 13.45
CA VAL A 60 -5.42 -6.65 14.44
C VAL A 60 -4.24 -6.57 15.39
N VAL A 61 -3.83 -5.36 15.74
CA VAL A 61 -2.94 -5.09 16.86
C VAL A 61 -3.69 -4.19 17.82
N TYR A 62 -3.78 -4.60 19.08
CA TYR A 62 -4.41 -3.84 20.15
C TYR A 62 -3.41 -3.59 21.26
N LEU A 63 -3.23 -2.31 21.62
CA LEU A 63 -2.42 -1.87 22.74
C LEU A 63 -3.35 -1.32 23.82
N ALA A 64 -3.23 -1.82 25.05
CA ALA A 64 -4.05 -1.40 26.19
C ALA A 64 -3.48 -0.16 26.90
N PHE A 65 -2.56 0.53 26.24
CA PHE A 65 -1.88 1.72 26.71
C PHE A 65 -1.75 2.71 25.55
N SER A 66 -1.74 3.99 25.87
CA SER A 66 -1.63 5.04 24.85
C SER A 66 -0.20 5.13 24.34
N PHE A 67 -0.05 5.39 23.04
CA PHE A 67 1.26 5.45 22.39
C PHE A 67 2.17 6.55 22.97
N GLU A 68 1.57 7.62 23.48
CA GLU A 68 2.23 8.76 24.14
C GLU A 68 2.86 8.39 25.49
N GLN A 69 2.44 7.27 26.10
CA GLN A 69 3.01 6.79 27.36
C GLN A 69 4.39 6.14 27.19
N ILE A 70 4.77 5.81 25.95
CA ILE A 70 6.10 5.28 25.61
C ILE A 70 7.11 6.42 25.74
N PRO A 71 8.20 6.29 26.52
CA PRO A 71 9.10 7.40 26.84
C PRO A 71 9.78 8.04 25.65
N THR A 72 10.48 7.24 24.83
CA THR A 72 11.39 7.75 23.81
C THR A 72 10.79 7.71 22.41
N GLU A 73 11.24 8.62 21.54
CA GLU A 73 10.88 8.60 20.11
C GLU A 73 11.36 7.32 19.44
N GLU A 74 12.58 6.85 19.77
CA GLU A 74 13.15 5.62 19.23
C GLU A 74 12.29 4.38 19.54
N GLU A 75 11.79 4.26 20.77
CA GLU A 75 10.89 3.16 21.16
C GLU A 75 9.54 3.25 20.43
N ARG A 76 9.01 4.47 20.27
CA ARG A 76 7.76 4.72 19.53
C ARG A 76 7.91 4.34 18.07
N ASP A 77 8.94 4.84 17.41
CA ASP A 77 9.22 4.58 16.00
C ASP A 77 9.48 3.10 15.75
N THR A 78 10.24 2.46 16.63
CA THR A 78 10.49 1.01 16.55
C THR A 78 9.20 0.21 16.67
N LEU A 79 8.37 0.51 17.67
CA LEU A 79 7.09 -0.19 17.86
C LEU A 79 6.14 0.04 16.67
N MET A 80 6.05 1.27 16.17
CA MET A 80 5.22 1.62 15.02
C MET A 80 5.69 0.89 13.77
N ASN A 81 6.99 0.96 13.45
CA ASN A 81 7.54 0.31 12.27
C ASN A 81 7.34 -1.20 12.29
N ARG A 82 7.56 -1.85 13.44
CA ARG A 82 7.33 -3.30 13.59
C ARG A 82 5.85 -3.66 13.51
N THR A 83 4.98 -2.86 14.12
CA THR A 83 3.52 -3.03 14.02
C THR A 83 3.05 -2.91 12.58
N MET A 84 3.51 -1.89 11.86
CA MET A 84 3.18 -1.68 10.45
C MET A 84 3.74 -2.80 9.59
N ASN A 85 5.01 -3.16 9.75
CA ASN A 85 5.61 -4.27 9.02
C ASN A 85 4.86 -5.59 9.27
N TRP A 86 4.41 -5.86 10.50
CA TRP A 86 3.65 -7.07 10.79
C TRP A 86 2.21 -7.00 10.27
N LEU A 87 1.50 -5.88 10.39
CA LEU A 87 0.19 -5.71 9.76
C LEU A 87 0.28 -5.86 8.25
N LEU A 88 1.43 -5.47 7.70
CA LEU A 88 1.76 -5.59 6.31
C LEU A 88 2.44 -6.93 5.97
N ASP A 89 2.89 -7.77 6.89
CA ASP A 89 3.65 -8.98 6.51
C ASP A 89 2.77 -9.93 5.66
N GLY A 90 3.26 -10.53 4.58
CA GLY A 90 2.38 -11.22 3.59
C GLY A 90 1.48 -10.30 2.74
N THR A 91 1.50 -9.00 3.02
CA THR A 91 1.12 -7.91 2.14
C THR A 91 2.43 -7.22 1.73
N THR A 92 2.98 -7.56 0.56
CA THR A 92 4.25 -6.96 0.16
C THR A 92 4.22 -5.43 0.34
N SER A 93 5.13 -4.90 1.16
CA SER A 93 5.49 -3.50 1.34
C SER A 93 6.98 -3.40 1.05
N VAL A 94 7.35 -2.77 -0.08
CA VAL A 94 8.72 -2.71 -0.61
C VAL A 94 9.36 -1.47 -0.02
N GLY A 95 10.49 -1.69 0.66
CA GLY A 95 11.49 -0.66 0.94
C GLY A 95 12.40 -0.49 -0.26
N ASN A 96 11.81 -0.02 -1.35
CA ASN A 96 12.33 1.00 -2.26
C ASN A 96 11.13 1.94 -2.41
N ASN A 97 11.33 3.23 -2.61
CA ASN A 97 10.22 4.19 -2.78
C ASN A 97 9.41 3.99 -4.09
N ASP A 98 9.32 2.75 -4.59
CA ASP A 98 8.39 2.30 -5.59
C ASP A 98 7.21 1.68 -4.85
N LEU A 99 6.14 2.47 -4.75
CA LEU A 99 4.81 2.04 -4.33
C LEU A 99 4.54 0.65 -4.90
N ILE A 100 4.44 -0.38 -4.05
CA ILE A 100 3.97 -1.69 -4.54
C ILE A 100 2.56 -1.47 -5.02
N VAL A 101 2.46 -1.45 -6.33
CA VAL A 101 1.22 -1.53 -7.03
C VAL A 101 0.68 -2.93 -6.77
N ARG A 102 -0.39 -3.03 -5.99
CA ARG A 102 -1.02 -4.33 -5.67
C ARG A 102 -2.04 -4.77 -6.72
N SER A 103 -2.29 -3.93 -7.72
CA SER A 103 -3.30 -4.15 -8.74
C SER A 103 -2.88 -3.55 -10.08
N PHE A 104 -3.13 -4.28 -11.15
CA PHE A 104 -3.11 -3.69 -12.48
C PHE A 104 -4.18 -2.60 -12.59
N ASN A 105 -3.79 -1.40 -13.01
CA ASN A 105 -4.72 -0.29 -13.21
C ASN A 105 -4.33 0.56 -14.42
N LEU A 106 -5.32 1.13 -15.07
CA LEU A 106 -5.16 2.15 -16.11
C LEU A 106 -5.95 3.37 -15.68
N GLU A 107 -5.26 4.48 -15.44
CA GLU A 107 -5.90 5.71 -14.99
C GLU A 107 -6.56 6.46 -16.15
N GLN A 108 -7.42 7.40 -15.80
CA GLN A 108 -7.92 8.37 -16.77
C GLN A 108 -6.78 9.33 -17.11
N ASN A 109 -6.53 9.56 -18.40
CA ASN A 109 -5.52 10.51 -18.85
C ASN A 109 -5.80 11.91 -18.28
N TYR A 110 -4.76 12.65 -17.92
CA TYR A 110 -4.88 14.01 -17.39
C TYR A 110 -3.92 14.97 -18.10
N PRO A 111 -4.40 16.15 -18.55
CA PRO A 111 -5.80 16.60 -18.54
C PRO A 111 -6.69 15.76 -19.48
N ASN A 112 -8.02 15.75 -19.24
CA ASN A 112 -9.03 15.25 -20.19
C ASN A 112 -10.33 16.06 -20.01
N PRO A 113 -10.81 16.82 -21.03
CA PRO A 113 -10.24 16.97 -22.37
C PRO A 113 -8.83 17.60 -22.39
N PHE A 114 -8.06 17.36 -23.44
CA PHE A 114 -6.65 17.79 -23.55
C PHE A 114 -6.34 18.56 -24.84
N ASN A 115 -5.25 19.35 -24.85
CA ASN A 115 -4.80 20.11 -26.02
C ASN A 115 -3.27 20.43 -25.95
N PRO A 116 -2.45 19.98 -26.92
CA PRO A 116 -2.57 18.74 -27.67
C PRO A 116 -1.98 17.54 -26.90
N SER A 117 -1.45 17.76 -25.70
CA SER A 117 -0.77 16.74 -24.89
C SER A 117 -1.55 16.34 -23.65
N THR A 118 -1.36 15.10 -23.22
CA THR A 118 -1.93 14.53 -21.99
C THR A 118 -0.98 13.48 -21.44
N THR A 119 -1.07 13.20 -20.15
CA THR A 119 -0.31 12.12 -19.51
C THR A 119 -1.23 10.94 -19.24
N ILE A 120 -0.78 9.73 -19.61
CA ILE A 120 -1.45 8.47 -19.32
C ILE A 120 -0.65 7.75 -18.24
N SER A 121 -1.30 7.48 -17.11
CA SER A 121 -0.71 6.75 -15.99
C SER A 121 -1.32 5.36 -15.86
N TYR A 122 -0.49 4.38 -15.51
CA TYR A 122 -0.91 3.01 -15.26
C TYR A 122 0.01 2.34 -14.25
N SER A 123 -0.44 1.22 -13.72
CA SER A 123 0.25 0.50 -12.65
C SER A 123 0.23 -0.99 -12.95
N LEU A 124 1.36 -1.67 -12.72
CA LEU A 124 1.56 -3.10 -12.94
C LEU A 124 1.77 -3.81 -11.60
N ALA A 125 1.01 -4.87 -11.34
CA ALA A 125 1.15 -5.64 -10.10
C ALA A 125 2.23 -6.73 -10.14
N ALA A 126 2.73 -7.05 -11.33
CA ALA A 126 3.77 -8.02 -11.59
C ALA A 126 4.54 -7.61 -12.85
N ASP A 127 5.73 -8.18 -13.03
CA ASP A 127 6.54 -8.03 -14.23
C ASP A 127 5.78 -8.61 -15.43
N GLU A 128 5.55 -7.80 -16.46
CA GLU A 128 4.71 -8.15 -17.59
C GLU A 128 5.22 -7.52 -18.89
N ASN A 129 4.88 -8.15 -20.02
CA ASN A 129 5.00 -7.51 -21.32
C ASN A 129 3.84 -6.53 -21.53
N VAL A 130 4.13 -5.23 -21.54
CA VAL A 130 3.13 -4.16 -21.61
C VAL A 130 2.97 -3.65 -23.03
N SER A 131 1.74 -3.67 -23.52
CA SER A 131 1.33 -3.02 -24.77
C SER A 131 0.31 -1.93 -24.49
N LEU A 132 0.68 -0.65 -24.67
CA LEU A 132 -0.22 0.50 -24.58
C LEU A 132 -0.40 1.14 -25.96
N LYS A 133 -1.62 1.14 -26.48
CA LYS A 133 -1.94 1.59 -27.84
C LYS A 133 -3.12 2.56 -27.87
N VAL A 134 -3.10 3.50 -28.81
CA VAL A 134 -4.16 4.49 -29.05
C VAL A 134 -4.92 4.11 -30.32
N TYR A 135 -6.25 4.25 -30.28
CA TYR A 135 -7.19 3.92 -31.34
C TYR A 135 -8.16 5.06 -31.60
N ASP A 136 -8.63 5.16 -32.85
CA ASP A 136 -9.76 6.03 -33.20
C ASP A 136 -11.12 5.35 -32.95
N ILE A 137 -12.21 6.07 -33.23
CA ILE A 137 -13.60 5.57 -33.06
C ILE A 137 -13.94 4.38 -33.96
N MET A 138 -13.16 4.13 -35.02
CA MET A 138 -13.33 2.99 -35.92
C MET A 138 -12.49 1.77 -35.47
N GLY A 139 -11.75 1.90 -34.37
CA GLY A 139 -10.86 0.86 -33.86
C GLY A 139 -9.55 0.75 -34.64
N ARG A 140 -9.18 1.75 -35.45
CA ARG A 140 -7.88 1.78 -36.13
C ARG A 140 -6.81 2.20 -35.14
N GLU A 141 -5.72 1.45 -35.07
CA GLU A 141 -4.54 1.81 -34.28
C GLU A 141 -3.91 3.08 -34.87
N ILE A 142 -3.72 4.09 -34.03
CA ILE A 142 -3.17 5.40 -34.39
C ILE A 142 -1.74 5.57 -33.87
N ALA A 143 -1.45 4.99 -32.70
CA ALA A 143 -0.12 5.03 -32.10
C ALA A 143 0.10 3.84 -31.17
N GLU A 144 1.34 3.35 -31.11
CA GLU A 144 1.86 2.44 -30.08
C GLU A 144 2.75 3.26 -29.15
N LEU A 145 2.32 3.38 -27.88
CA LEU A 145 3.02 4.21 -26.87
C LEU A 145 4.03 3.38 -26.08
N VAL A 146 3.71 2.11 -25.81
CA VAL A 146 4.54 1.16 -25.07
C VAL A 146 4.38 -0.23 -25.68
N ASN A 147 5.48 -0.96 -25.80
CA ASN A 147 5.52 -2.35 -26.27
C ASN A 147 6.82 -3.03 -25.78
N GLU A 148 6.94 -3.23 -24.47
CA GLU A 148 8.16 -3.74 -23.83
C GLU A 148 7.87 -4.48 -22.53
N ASP A 149 8.84 -5.26 -22.06
CA ASP A 149 8.79 -5.89 -20.73
C ASP A 149 9.07 -4.84 -19.66
N GLN A 150 8.12 -4.69 -18.72
CA GLN A 150 8.22 -3.76 -17.61
C GLN A 150 8.09 -4.51 -16.29
N VAL A 151 8.86 -4.08 -15.29
CA VAL A 151 8.77 -4.61 -13.93
C VAL A 151 7.52 -4.12 -13.23
N ALA A 152 7.10 -4.78 -12.15
CA ALA A 152 6.03 -4.29 -11.30
C ALA A 152 6.32 -2.85 -10.84
N GLY A 153 5.36 -1.94 -11.00
CA GLY A 153 5.58 -0.52 -10.73
C GLY A 153 4.50 0.40 -11.30
N THR A 154 4.67 1.70 -11.10
CA THR A 154 3.79 2.74 -11.67
C THR A 154 4.53 3.46 -12.79
N TYR A 155 3.82 3.71 -13.88
CA TYR A 155 4.36 4.31 -15.08
C TYR A 155 3.48 5.47 -15.54
N SER A 156 4.12 6.49 -16.10
CA SER A 156 3.46 7.63 -16.72
C SER A 156 4.10 7.90 -18.07
N ILE A 157 3.29 8.09 -19.09
CA ILE A 157 3.75 8.42 -20.44
C ILE A 157 3.01 9.64 -20.97
N ASP A 158 3.76 10.57 -21.56
CA ASP A 158 3.21 11.72 -22.23
C ASP A 158 2.80 11.34 -23.65
N PHE A 159 1.58 11.70 -24.02
CA PHE A 159 1.04 11.52 -25.36
C PHE A 159 0.80 12.88 -26.02
N ASP A 160 1.55 13.16 -27.09
CA ASP A 160 1.37 14.32 -27.94
C ASP A 160 0.50 13.98 -29.17
N ALA A 161 -0.68 14.57 -29.23
CA ALA A 161 -1.64 14.38 -30.31
C ALA A 161 -1.67 15.56 -31.30
N SER A 162 -0.59 16.35 -31.42
CA SER A 162 -0.53 17.53 -32.30
C SER A 162 -0.87 17.23 -33.77
N LEU A 163 -0.58 16.01 -34.23
CA LEU A 163 -0.86 15.57 -35.61
C LEU A 163 -2.28 14.99 -35.81
N LEU A 164 -3.06 14.85 -34.74
CA LEU A 164 -4.41 14.26 -34.78
C LEU A 164 -5.49 15.34 -34.89
N ALA A 165 -6.66 14.98 -35.43
CA ALA A 165 -7.82 15.86 -35.48
C ALA A 165 -8.55 15.88 -34.13
N SER A 166 -9.19 17.00 -33.76
CA SER A 166 -10.03 17.07 -32.57
C SER A 166 -11.12 15.99 -32.61
N GLY A 167 -11.37 15.34 -31.47
CA GLY A 167 -12.31 14.23 -31.43
C GLY A 167 -12.08 13.28 -30.26
N MET A 168 -12.80 12.16 -30.31
CA MET A 168 -12.71 11.10 -29.31
C MET A 168 -11.72 10.04 -29.76
N TYR A 169 -10.87 9.60 -28.83
CA TYR A 169 -9.93 8.52 -29.01
C TYR A 169 -10.02 7.56 -27.84
N PHE A 170 -9.49 6.36 -28.03
CA PHE A 170 -9.40 5.34 -26.99
C PHE A 170 -7.96 4.92 -26.81
N TYR A 171 -7.56 4.61 -25.59
CA TYR A 171 -6.28 3.96 -25.34
C TYR A 171 -6.53 2.67 -24.57
N LYS A 172 -5.79 1.64 -24.96
CA LYS A 172 -5.91 0.28 -24.43
C LYS A 172 -4.56 -0.20 -23.97
N ILE A 173 -4.51 -0.70 -22.74
CA ILE A 173 -3.36 -1.40 -22.19
C ILE A 173 -3.63 -2.91 -22.19
N SER A 174 -2.60 -3.70 -22.44
CA SER A 174 -2.55 -5.14 -22.24
C SER A 174 -1.26 -5.48 -21.47
N ALA A 175 -1.39 -6.23 -20.38
CA ALA A 175 -0.27 -6.71 -19.56
C ALA A 175 -0.68 -8.07 -18.96
N GLY A 176 -0.10 -9.17 -19.44
CA GLY A 176 -0.55 -10.53 -19.08
C GLY A 176 -2.05 -10.72 -19.32
N ASN A 177 -2.80 -11.06 -18.26
CA ASN A 177 -4.27 -11.22 -18.30
C ASN A 177 -5.04 -9.90 -18.09
N PHE A 178 -4.36 -8.80 -17.78
CA PHE A 178 -4.98 -7.50 -17.59
C PHE A 178 -5.17 -6.79 -18.94
N VAL A 179 -6.41 -6.43 -19.24
CA VAL A 179 -6.75 -5.59 -20.38
C VAL A 179 -7.70 -4.50 -19.89
N SER A 180 -7.35 -3.24 -20.16
CA SER A 180 -8.19 -2.10 -19.82
C SER A 180 -8.21 -1.09 -20.95
N THR A 181 -9.33 -0.40 -21.10
CA THR A 181 -9.54 0.61 -22.16
C THR A 181 -10.22 1.83 -21.56
N LYS A 182 -9.73 3.00 -21.93
CA LYS A 182 -10.27 4.30 -21.50
C LYS A 182 -10.45 5.20 -22.72
N LYS A 183 -11.37 6.16 -22.59
CA LYS A 183 -11.64 7.16 -23.62
C LYS A 183 -10.95 8.48 -23.28
N MET A 184 -10.51 9.21 -24.28
CA MET A 184 -9.95 10.56 -24.14
C MET A 184 -10.52 11.49 -25.21
N VAL A 185 -10.57 12.79 -24.91
CA VAL A 185 -11.13 13.81 -25.80
C VAL A 185 -10.07 14.86 -26.11
N LEU A 186 -9.66 14.95 -27.38
CA LEU A 186 -8.74 15.95 -27.88
C LEU A 186 -9.52 17.20 -28.31
N LEU A 187 -9.16 18.36 -27.76
CA LEU A 187 -9.60 19.67 -28.19
C LEU A 187 -8.43 20.38 -28.88
N LYS A 188 -8.70 21.08 -29.98
CA LYS A 188 -7.78 22.04 -30.60
C LYS A 188 -8.44 23.40 -30.59
#